data_AF-F0S3N8-F1
#
_entry.id   AF-F0S3N8-F1
#
_cell.length_a   1.000
_cell.length_b   1.000
_cell.length_c   1.000
_cell.angle_alpha   90.00
_cell.angle_beta   90.00
_cell.angle_gamma   90.00
#
_symmetry.space_group_name_H-M   'P 1'
#
loop_
_entity.id
_entity.type
_entity.pdbx_description
1 polymer ?
#
loop_
_entity_poly.entity_id
_entity_poly.type
_entity_poly.pdbx_seq_one_letter_code
_entity_poly.pdbx_strand_id
1 'polypeptide(L)'
;MENVEVKEDELLSDENGNYAYLTLGGYLYTPAFLETIDKEKCQNCEQCLQMCETRDLDEEGNIIAAYSELCSGCGHCVNLCPSKGIKATPLPLEEMIKRMRRRKEENR
;
A
#
# COMPACT_ATOMS: atom_id res chain seq x y z
N MET A 1 -22.84 8.08 7.75
CA MET A 1 -21.70 7.72 6.88
C MET A 1 -21.76 8.67 5.71
N GLU A 2 -20.94 9.71 5.73
CA GLU A 2 -20.77 10.55 4.55
C GLU A 2 -19.98 9.74 3.53
N ASN A 3 -20.59 9.51 2.37
CA ASN A 3 -19.90 8.93 1.24
C ASN A 3 -18.84 9.94 0.79
N VAL A 4 -17.57 9.62 0.97
CA VAL A 4 -16.49 10.37 0.34
C VAL A 4 -16.59 10.08 -1.16
N GLU A 5 -17.17 11.00 -1.91
CA GLU A 5 -17.17 10.94 -3.38
C GLU A 5 -15.73 11.19 -3.87
N VAL A 6 -14.99 10.11 -4.08
CA VAL A 6 -13.65 10.15 -4.67
C VAL A 6 -13.78 10.08 -6.19
N LYS A 7 -13.32 11.10 -6.90
CA LYS A 7 -13.34 11.14 -8.37
C LYS A 7 -12.19 10.29 -8.93
N GLU A 8 -12.48 9.46 -9.94
CA GLU A 8 -11.53 8.50 -10.54
C GLU A 8 -10.26 9.15 -11.12
N ASP A 9 -10.35 10.43 -11.47
CA ASP A 9 -9.33 11.31 -12.01
C ASP A 9 -8.36 11.90 -10.96
N GLU A 10 -8.65 11.79 -9.66
CA GLU A 10 -7.86 12.39 -8.57
C GLU A 10 -6.82 11.42 -7.94
N LEU A 11 -6.91 10.12 -8.21
CA LEU A 11 -5.98 9.11 -7.68
C LEU A 11 -4.70 9.02 -8.52
N LEU A 12 -3.78 9.97 -8.37
CA LEU A 12 -2.43 9.90 -8.96
C LEU A 12 -1.29 10.32 -8.03
N SER A 13 -1.58 10.89 -6.88
CA SER A 13 -0.60 11.09 -5.81
C SER A 13 -1.35 11.55 -4.55
N ASP A 14 -1.03 11.01 -3.38
CA ASP A 14 -1.45 11.65 -2.13
C ASP A 14 -0.86 13.09 -2.03
N GLU A 15 -1.25 13.84 -1.01
CA GLU A 15 -0.72 15.19 -0.74
C GLU A 15 0.82 15.25 -0.60
N ASN A 16 1.47 14.09 -0.46
CA ASN A 16 2.91 13.93 -0.34
C ASN A 16 3.59 13.44 -1.64
N GLY A 17 2.85 13.36 -2.76
CA GLY A 17 3.41 12.96 -4.05
C GLY A 17 3.57 11.45 -4.24
N ASN A 18 3.03 10.63 -3.35
CA ASN A 18 3.17 9.18 -3.41
C ASN A 18 1.96 8.52 -4.10
N TYR A 19 2.16 7.43 -4.82
CA TYR A 19 1.10 6.77 -5.58
C TYR A 19 0.06 6.10 -4.68
N ALA A 20 -1.17 6.56 -4.78
CA ALA A 20 -2.28 6.11 -3.97
C ALA A 20 -3.28 5.29 -4.79
N TYR A 21 -3.80 4.20 -4.23
CA TYR A 21 -4.92 3.45 -4.83
C TYR A 21 -6.00 3.15 -3.79
N LEU A 22 -7.22 2.88 -4.28
CA LEU A 22 -8.36 2.47 -3.44
C LEU A 22 -8.32 0.96 -3.23
N THR A 23 -8.37 0.52 -1.97
CA THR A 23 -8.76 -0.86 -1.65
C THR A 23 -10.24 -1.09 -2.01
N LEU A 24 -10.72 -2.34 -2.00
CA LEU A 24 -12.15 -2.62 -2.22
C LEU A 24 -13.05 -1.91 -1.20
N GLY A 25 -12.53 -1.68 0.02
CA GLY A 25 -13.20 -0.90 1.07
C GLY A 25 -13.15 0.61 0.89
N GLY A 26 -12.57 1.12 -0.21
CA GLY A 26 -12.48 2.57 -0.48
C GLY A 26 -11.37 3.29 0.30
N TYR A 27 -10.44 2.55 0.90
CA TYR A 27 -9.35 3.15 1.67
C TYR A 27 -8.17 3.51 0.77
N LEU A 28 -7.61 4.70 0.99
CA LEU A 28 -6.40 5.15 0.32
C LEU A 28 -5.19 4.37 0.85
N TYR A 29 -4.41 3.76 -0.04
CA TYR A 29 -3.15 3.14 0.33
C TYR A 29 -2.00 3.66 -0.51
N THR A 30 -0.95 4.08 0.20
CA THR A 30 0.24 4.60 -0.40
C THR A 30 1.50 4.08 0.30
N PRO A 31 2.14 3.00 -0.20
CA PRO A 31 3.43 2.56 0.33
C PRO A 31 4.53 3.59 0.02
N ALA A 32 5.36 3.91 1.00
CA ALA A 32 6.43 4.92 0.91
C ALA A 32 7.55 4.65 -0.13
N PHE A 33 7.52 3.54 -0.86
CA PHE A 33 8.53 3.16 -1.87
C PHE A 33 7.88 2.70 -3.18
N LEU A 34 6.56 2.81 -3.28
CA LEU A 34 5.82 2.48 -4.48
C LEU A 34 5.95 3.62 -5.48
N GLU A 35 6.49 3.28 -6.65
CA GLU A 35 6.64 4.23 -7.75
C GLU A 35 5.40 4.32 -8.60
N THR A 36 4.67 3.23 -8.87
CA THR A 36 3.42 3.31 -9.64
C THR A 36 2.62 2.03 -9.46
N ILE A 37 1.30 2.13 -9.56
CA ILE A 37 0.44 1.00 -9.93
C ILE A 37 -0.23 1.34 -11.26
N ASP A 38 -0.02 0.47 -12.24
CA ASP A 38 -0.66 0.56 -13.55
C ASP A 38 -2.16 0.25 -13.41
N LYS A 39 -3.00 1.28 -13.53
CA LYS A 39 -4.46 1.18 -13.39
C LYS A 39 -5.09 0.24 -14.42
N GLU A 40 -4.52 0.14 -15.62
CA GLU A 40 -5.05 -0.72 -16.69
C GLU A 40 -4.72 -2.20 -16.43
N LYS A 41 -3.61 -2.47 -15.72
CA LYS A 41 -3.21 -3.83 -15.34
C LYS A 41 -3.72 -4.25 -13.98
N CYS A 42 -4.05 -3.33 -13.09
CA CYS A 42 -4.52 -3.66 -11.75
C CYS A 42 -5.89 -4.34 -11.82
N GLN A 43 -6.00 -5.55 -11.28
CA GLN A 43 -7.25 -6.33 -11.26
C GLN A 43 -7.96 -6.27 -9.91
N ASN A 44 -7.49 -5.41 -9.00
CA ASN A 44 -7.99 -5.28 -7.63
C ASN A 44 -8.12 -6.62 -6.87
N CYS A 45 -7.16 -7.53 -7.05
CA CYS A 45 -7.17 -8.88 -6.45
C CYS A 45 -6.63 -8.96 -5.01
N GLU A 46 -6.19 -7.83 -4.45
CA GLU A 46 -5.71 -7.66 -3.06
C GLU A 46 -4.51 -8.51 -2.62
N GLN A 47 -3.90 -9.33 -3.49
CA GLN A 47 -2.75 -10.17 -3.13
C GLN A 47 -1.58 -9.38 -2.55
N CYS A 48 -1.37 -8.15 -3.03
CA CYS A 48 -0.36 -7.23 -2.49
C CYS A 48 -0.64 -6.80 -1.04
N LEU A 49 -1.92 -6.68 -0.66
CA LEU A 49 -2.33 -6.28 0.68
C LEU A 49 -2.38 -7.47 1.63
N GLN A 50 -2.88 -8.63 1.19
CA GLN A 50 -3.00 -9.84 2.01
C GLN A 50 -1.71 -10.22 2.75
N MET A 51 -0.56 -10.02 2.09
CA MET A 51 0.78 -10.30 2.62
C MET A 51 1.48 -9.09 3.25
N CYS A 52 0.83 -7.92 3.23
CA CYS A 52 1.38 -6.70 3.80
C CYS A 52 1.22 -6.71 5.32
N GLU A 53 2.33 -6.69 6.05
CA GLU A 53 2.31 -6.69 7.52
C GLU A 53 1.81 -5.38 8.14
N THR A 54 1.59 -4.35 7.31
CA THR A 54 1.04 -3.06 7.73
C THR A 54 -0.43 -2.89 7.37
N ARG A 55 -1.09 -3.96 6.91
CA ARG A 55 -2.54 -3.97 6.74
C ARG A 55 -3.23 -4.15 8.10
N ASP A 56 -4.51 -3.82 8.12
CA ASP A 56 -5.42 -4.24 9.19
C ASP A 56 -6.76 -4.67 8.55
N LEU A 57 -7.73 -4.99 9.39
CA LEU A 57 -9.12 -5.20 9.00
C LEU A 57 -9.99 -4.09 9.60
N ASP A 58 -10.95 -3.59 8.83
CA ASP A 58 -12.01 -2.74 9.40
C ASP A 58 -13.04 -3.56 10.17
N GLU A 59 -14.05 -2.89 10.75
CA GLU A 59 -15.12 -3.55 11.53
C GLU A 59 -15.95 -4.54 10.72
N GLU A 60 -15.96 -4.41 9.38
CA GLU A 60 -16.66 -5.28 8.45
C GLU A 60 -15.78 -6.45 7.96
N GLY A 61 -14.50 -6.46 8.35
CA GLY A 61 -13.53 -7.48 7.97
C GLY A 61 -12.87 -7.25 6.61
N ASN A 62 -13.02 -6.07 6.02
CA ASN A 62 -12.34 -5.71 4.77
C ASN A 62 -10.87 -5.38 5.04
N ILE A 63 -9.99 -5.70 4.10
CA ILE A 63 -8.58 -5.34 4.22
C ILE A 63 -8.39 -3.85 4.00
N ILE A 64 -7.78 -3.22 5.00
CA ILE A 64 -7.42 -1.81 4.99
C ILE A 64 -5.91 -1.65 5.10
N ALA A 65 -5.38 -0.59 4.50
CA ALA A 65 -3.99 -0.22 4.68
C ALA A 65 -3.83 0.70 5.88
N ALA A 66 -3.79 0.13 7.09
CA ALA A 66 -3.84 0.90 8.31
C ALA A 66 -2.54 1.67 8.63
N TYR A 67 -1.37 1.07 8.39
CA TYR A 67 -0.09 1.61 8.88
C TYR A 67 0.92 1.82 7.75
N SER A 68 0.55 2.57 6.73
CA SER A 68 1.38 2.80 5.53
C SER A 68 2.75 3.43 5.85
N GLU A 69 2.85 4.22 6.91
CA GLU A 69 4.06 4.82 7.44
C GLU A 69 5.05 3.77 7.96
N LEU A 70 4.57 2.58 8.38
CA LEU A 70 5.37 1.45 8.85
C LEU A 70 5.92 0.57 7.70
N CYS A 71 5.67 0.94 6.44
CA CYS A 71 6.04 0.12 5.31
C CYS A 71 7.57 -0.07 5.22
N SER A 72 8.03 -1.33 5.28
CA SER A 72 9.46 -1.64 5.43
C SER A 72 10.27 -1.62 4.15
N GLY A 73 9.63 -1.62 2.98
CA GLY A 73 10.33 -1.80 1.70
C GLY A 73 10.48 -3.25 1.25
N CYS A 74 9.75 -4.20 1.84
CA CYS A 74 9.98 -5.64 1.59
C CYS A 74 9.73 -6.10 0.15
N GLY A 75 8.98 -5.34 -0.66
CA GLY A 75 8.74 -5.64 -2.07
C GLY A 75 7.79 -6.82 -2.33
N HIS A 76 7.12 -7.39 -1.32
CA HIS A 76 6.15 -8.47 -1.53
C HIS A 76 5.03 -8.08 -2.49
N CYS A 77 4.55 -6.83 -2.43
CA CYS A 77 3.53 -6.33 -3.34
C CYS A 77 3.94 -6.46 -4.81
N VAL A 78 5.18 -6.08 -5.15
CA VAL A 78 5.73 -6.19 -6.51
C VAL A 78 5.82 -7.65 -6.94
N ASN A 79 6.37 -8.51 -6.07
CA ASN A 79 6.61 -9.91 -6.40
C ASN A 79 5.33 -10.74 -6.55
N LEU A 80 4.28 -10.41 -5.79
CA LEU A 80 3.02 -11.15 -5.80
C LEU A 80 2.05 -10.65 -6.86
N CYS A 81 2.25 -9.47 -7.46
CA CYS A 81 1.32 -8.93 -8.43
C CYS A 81 1.26 -9.80 -9.71
N PRO A 82 0.16 -10.50 -9.99
CA PRO A 82 0.07 -11.42 -11.13
C PRO A 82 0.11 -10.67 -12.47
N SER A 83 -0.44 -9.45 -12.51
CA SER A 83 -0.46 -8.60 -13.69
C SER A 83 0.81 -7.77 -13.87
N LYS A 84 1.77 -7.86 -12.93
CA LYS A 84 3.01 -7.07 -12.92
C LYS A 84 2.77 -5.56 -13.08
N GLY A 85 1.66 -5.08 -12.53
CA GLY A 85 1.27 -3.67 -12.59
C GLY A 85 1.97 -2.78 -11.57
N ILE A 86 2.72 -3.33 -10.63
CA ILE A 86 3.33 -2.60 -9.51
C ILE A 86 4.81 -2.32 -9.82
N LYS A 87 5.22 -1.06 -9.74
CA LYS A 87 6.63 -0.64 -9.78
C LYS A 87 7.02 -0.01 -8.45
N ALA A 88 8.24 -0.29 -8.00
CA ALA A 88 8.79 0.26 -6.77
C ALA A 88 10.30 0.38 -6.89
N THR A 89 10.86 1.40 -6.23
CA THR A 89 12.31 1.54 -6.05
C THR A 89 12.72 0.75 -4.80
N PRO A 90 13.66 -0.21 -4.89
CA PRO A 90 14.21 -0.87 -3.72
C PRO A 90 14.88 0.13 -2.78
N LEU A 91 14.60 0.01 -1.48
CA LEU A 91 15.31 0.80 -0.48
C LEU A 91 16.75 0.28 -0.32
N PRO A 92 17.70 1.16 0.01
CA PRO A 92 18.99 0.73 0.55
C PRO A 92 18.79 -0.23 1.73
N LEU A 93 19.64 -1.23 1.84
CA LEU A 93 19.52 -2.28 2.86
C LEU A 93 19.48 -1.71 4.28
N GLU A 94 20.27 -0.68 4.55
CA GLU A 94 20.34 0.00 5.84
C GLU A 94 19.00 0.64 6.23
N GLU A 95 18.35 1.30 5.27
CA GLU A 95 17.05 1.93 5.48
C GLU A 95 15.94 0.88 5.67
N MET A 96 16.01 -0.22 4.90
CA MET A 96 15.10 -1.36 5.09
C MET A 96 15.23 -1.95 6.50
N ILE A 97 16.46 -2.19 6.98
CA ILE A 97 16.72 -2.71 8.34
C ILE A 97 16.20 -1.76 9.41
N LYS A 98 16.43 -0.45 9.25
CA LYS A 98 15.94 0.57 10.17
C LYS A 98 14.42 0.56 10.27
N ARG A 99 13.71 0.52 9.13
CA ARG A 99 12.24 0.47 9.10
C ARG A 99 11.69 -0.83 9.69
N MET A 100 12.34 -1.97 9.42
CA MET A 100 11.95 -3.25 10.03
C MET A 100 12.09 -3.24 11.57
N ARG A 101 13.13 -2.60 12.10
CA ARG A 101 13.29 -2.43 13.55
C ARG A 101 12.21 -1.54 14.14
N ARG A 102 11.95 -0.39 13.51
CA ARG A 102 10.89 0.54 13.91
C ARG A 102 9.53 -0.14 14.01
N ARG A 103 9.16 -0.93 13.00
CA ARG A 103 7.91 -1.71 13.00
C ARG A 103 7.83 -2.70 14.16
N LYS A 104 8.93 -3.37 14.53
CA LYS A 104 8.94 -4.30 15.69
C LYS A 104 8.75 -3.59 17.03
N GLU A 105 9.13 -2.31 17.12
CA GLU A 105 8.99 -1.50 18.32
C GLU A 105 7.58 -0.92 18.44
N GLU A 106 6.96 -0.51 17.33
CA GLU A 106 5.60 0.07 17.29
C GLU A 106 4.49 -0.99 17.30
N ASN A 107 4.76 -2.21 16.83
CA ASN A 107 3.80 -3.32 16.77
C ASN A 107 3.92 -4.27 17.99
N ARG A 108 4.42 -3.76 19.12
CA ARG A 108 4.58 -4.44 20.41
C ARG A 108 3.68 -3.79 21.45
#